data_AF-A0A377F842-F1
#
_entry.id   AF-A0A377F842-F1
#
_cell.length_a   1.000
_cell.length_b   1.000
_cell.length_c   1.000
_cell.angle_alpha   90.00
_cell.angle_beta   90.00
_cell.angle_gamma   90.00
#
_symmetry.space_group_name_H-M   'P 1'
#
loop_
_entity.id
_entity.type
_entity.pdbx_description
1 polymer ?
#
loop_
_entity_poly.entity_id
_entity_poly.type
_entity_poly.pdbx_seq_one_letter_code
_entity_poly.pdbx_strand_id
1 'polypeptide(L)'
;MFGKLSLDAVPFHEPIVMVTIAGIILGGLALVGLITYFGKWTYLWKEWLTSVDHKRLGIMYIIVAIVMLLRGFADAIMMRSQQALASAGEAGFLPPHHYDQIFTAHGVIMIFFVAMLSLSV
;
A
#
# COMPACT_ATOMS: atom_id res chain seq x y z
N MET A 1 -17.19 0.83 20.00
CA MET A 1 -18.51 0.18 20.20
C MET A 1 -19.70 1.11 19.94
N PHE A 2 -19.54 2.43 19.84
CA PHE A 2 -20.56 3.33 19.28
C PHE A 2 -19.91 4.26 18.25
N GLY A 3 -20.63 4.62 17.19
CA GLY A 3 -20.13 5.37 16.02
C GLY A 3 -20.49 4.69 14.69
N LYS A 4 -19.99 5.19 13.56
CA LYS A 4 -20.27 4.64 12.21
C LYS A 4 -19.51 3.33 11.89
N LEU A 5 -18.66 2.86 12.80
CA LEU A 5 -17.83 1.66 12.60
C LEU A 5 -18.67 0.40 12.87
N SER A 6 -19.09 -0.27 11.80
CA SER A 6 -19.79 -1.57 11.81
C SER A 6 -18.88 -2.65 11.22
N LEU A 7 -19.19 -3.92 11.49
CA LEU A 7 -18.58 -5.06 10.78
C LEU A 7 -18.82 -4.98 9.26
N ASP A 8 -19.89 -4.30 8.84
CA ASP A 8 -20.19 -4.04 7.42
C ASP A 8 -19.22 -3.05 6.75
N ALA A 9 -18.39 -2.35 7.53
CA ALA A 9 -17.38 -1.44 6.98
C ALA A 9 -16.20 -2.19 6.33
N VAL A 10 -16.06 -3.49 6.61
CA VAL A 10 -15.06 -4.35 5.97
C VAL A 10 -15.70 -5.02 4.76
N PRO A 11 -15.12 -4.89 3.55
CA PRO A 11 -15.68 -5.44 2.33
C PRO A 11 -15.45 -6.96 2.22
N PHE A 12 -16.09 -7.74 3.09
CA PHE A 12 -15.95 -9.20 3.12
C PHE A 12 -16.39 -9.91 1.84
N HIS A 13 -17.25 -9.26 1.04
CA HIS A 13 -17.78 -9.78 -0.21
C HIS A 13 -16.87 -9.52 -1.42
N GLU A 14 -15.81 -8.73 -1.26
CA GLU A 14 -14.89 -8.35 -2.35
C GLU A 14 -13.66 -9.27 -2.37
N PRO A 15 -13.56 -10.23 -3.29
CA PRO A 15 -12.49 -11.23 -3.25
C PRO A 15 -11.10 -10.60 -3.41
N ILE A 16 -10.96 -9.61 -4.29
CA ILE A 16 -9.68 -8.93 -4.58
C ILE A 16 -9.16 -8.20 -3.34
N VAL A 17 -10.04 -7.48 -2.65
CA VAL A 17 -9.67 -6.72 -1.45
C VAL A 17 -9.33 -7.68 -0.31
N MET A 18 -10.14 -8.72 -0.09
CA MET A 18 -9.91 -9.69 0.98
C MET A 18 -8.58 -10.44 0.83
N VAL A 19 -8.24 -10.90 -0.38
CA VAL A 19 -6.95 -11.55 -0.64
C VAL A 19 -5.78 -10.58 -0.42
N THR A 20 -5.94 -9.33 -0.85
CA THR A 20 -4.91 -8.30 -0.66
C THR A 20 -4.66 -8.03 0.82
N ILE A 21 -5.72 -7.86 1.63
CA ILE A 21 -5.62 -7.64 3.08
C ILE A 21 -5.00 -8.85 3.77
N ALA A 22 -5.43 -10.06 3.44
CA ALA A 22 -4.84 -11.29 3.99
C ALA A 22 -3.34 -11.39 3.66
N GLY A 23 -2.95 -11.10 2.42
CA GLY A 23 -1.56 -11.08 1.98
C GLY A 23 -0.70 -10.04 2.73
N ILE A 24 -1.23 -8.83 2.93
CA ILE A 24 -0.55 -7.77 3.69
C ILE A 24 -0.37 -8.19 5.16
N ILE A 25 -1.40 -8.77 5.79
CA ILE A 25 -1.32 -9.25 7.17
C ILE A 25 -0.26 -10.35 7.30
N LEU A 26 -0.26 -11.33 6.39
CA LEU A 26 0.73 -12.41 6.38
C LEU A 26 2.15 -11.87 6.16
N GLY A 27 2.33 -10.94 5.22
CA GLY A 27 3.62 -10.28 4.98
C GLY A 27 4.10 -9.49 6.20
N GLY A 28 3.20 -8.78 6.88
CA GLY A 28 3.49 -8.06 8.12
C GLY A 28 3.90 -9.00 9.26
N LEU A 29 3.16 -10.11 9.45
CA LEU A 29 3.49 -11.13 10.43
C LEU A 29 4.85 -11.80 10.13
N ALA A 30 5.15 -12.06 8.86
CA ALA A 30 6.44 -12.61 8.45
C ALA A 30 7.59 -11.63 8.76
N LEU A 31 7.43 -10.34 8.46
CA LEU A 31 8.43 -9.32 8.79
C LEU A 31 8.64 -9.19 10.31
N VAL A 32 7.56 -9.14 11.09
CA VAL A 32 7.63 -9.08 12.56
C VAL A 32 8.30 -10.34 13.12
N GLY A 33 7.97 -11.51 12.58
CA GLY A 33 8.59 -12.79 12.93
C GLY A 33 10.09 -12.80 12.64
N LEU A 34 10.51 -12.33 11.47
CA LEU A 34 11.93 -12.23 11.09
C LEU A 34 12.72 -11.26 11.97
N ILE A 35 12.16 -10.08 12.28
CA ILE A 35 12.81 -9.10 13.15
C ILE A 35 13.00 -9.67 14.57
N THR A 36 11.98 -10.39 15.06
CA THR A 36 12.01 -11.04 16.38
C THR A 36 13.00 -12.19 16.41
N TYR A 37 13.00 -13.04 15.38
CA TYR A 37 13.95 -14.16 15.25
C TYR A 37 15.40 -13.70 15.23
N PHE A 38 15.72 -12.61 14.50
CA PHE A 38 17.07 -12.06 14.45
C PHE A 38 17.41 -11.10 15.61
N GLY A 39 16.48 -10.85 16.54
CA GLY A 39 16.70 -9.97 17.69
C GLY A 39 17.04 -8.51 17.33
N LYS A 40 16.60 -8.02 16.16
CA LYS A 40 16.99 -6.70 15.63
C LYS A 40 16.17 -5.52 16.15
N TRP A 41 15.24 -5.76 17.08
CA TRP A 41 14.39 -4.72 17.68
C TRP A 41 15.18 -3.53 18.25
N THR A 42 16.20 -3.80 19.07
CA THR A 42 17.02 -2.75 19.70
C THR A 42 17.81 -1.94 18.66
N TYR A 43 18.28 -2.60 17.60
CA TYR A 43 19.02 -1.96 16.51
C TYR A 43 18.10 -1.05 15.69
N LEU A 44 16.93 -1.55 15.28
CA LEU A 44 15.95 -0.75 14.55
C LEU A 44 15.52 0.49 15.34
N TRP A 45 15.29 0.33 16.65
CA TRP A 45 14.90 1.45 17.51
C TRP A 45 15.99 2.51 17.59
N LYS A 46 17.19 2.15 18.03
CA LYS A 46 18.27 3.11 18.31
C LYS A 46 18.89 3.72 17.06
N GLU A 47 19.01 2.94 15.98
CA GLU A 47 19.77 3.35 14.80
C GLU A 47 18.89 3.91 13.67
N TRP A 48 17.63 3.50 13.56
CA TRP A 48 16.79 3.89 12.42
C TRP A 48 15.60 4.74 12.86
N LEU A 49 14.73 4.20 13.71
CA LEU A 49 13.45 4.85 14.05
C LEU A 49 13.64 6.16 14.81
N THR A 50 14.62 6.24 15.70
CA THR A 50 14.92 7.47 16.46
C THR A 50 16.11 8.26 15.90
N SER A 51 16.52 7.99 14.66
CA SER A 51 17.67 8.66 14.05
C SER A 51 17.33 10.10 13.63
N VAL A 52 18.28 11.01 13.89
CA VAL A 52 18.26 12.39 13.39
C VAL A 52 19.22 12.62 12.22
N ASP A 53 20.01 11.61 11.84
CA ASP A 53 20.93 11.68 10.70
C ASP A 53 20.14 11.79 9.39
N HIS A 54 20.38 12.87 8.63
CA HIS A 54 19.74 13.13 7.34
C HIS A 54 19.96 12.00 6.32
N LYS A 55 21.09 11.26 6.41
CA LYS A 55 21.37 10.15 5.49
C LYS A 55 20.44 8.98 5.76
N ARG A 56 20.22 8.67 7.04
CA ARG A 56 19.36 7.55 7.46
C ARG A 56 17.89 7.87 7.24
N LEU A 57 17.48 9.10 7.56
CA LEU A 57 16.15 9.60 7.21
C LEU A 57 15.93 9.48 5.70
N GLY A 58 16.88 9.94 4.89
CA GLY A 58 16.74 9.86 3.44
C GLY A 58 16.59 8.45 2.89
N ILE A 59 17.34 7.49 3.43
CA ILE A 59 17.16 6.06 3.09
C ILE A 59 15.76 5.57 3.45
N MET A 60 15.23 5.92 4.63
CA MET A 60 13.88 5.53 5.04
C MET A 60 12.80 6.14 4.14
N TYR A 61 12.95 7.42 3.75
CA TYR A 61 12.07 8.10 2.81
C TYR A 61 12.02 7.38 1.45
N ILE A 62 13.19 7.03 0.90
CA ILE A 62 13.28 6.29 -0.37
C ILE A 62 12.68 4.89 -0.24
N ILE A 63 12.92 4.18 0.87
CA ILE A 63 12.32 2.85 1.11
C ILE A 63 10.79 2.94 1.09
N VAL A 64 10.19 3.92 1.78
CA VAL A 64 8.73 4.12 1.78
C VAL A 64 8.23 4.46 0.37
N ALA A 65 8.93 5.33 -0.37
CA ALA A 65 8.58 5.67 -1.74
C ALA A 65 8.59 4.44 -2.67
N ILE A 66 9.58 3.55 -2.55
CA ILE A 66 9.65 2.31 -3.33
C ILE A 66 8.52 1.34 -2.97
N VAL A 67 8.22 1.16 -1.69
CA VAL A 67 7.11 0.30 -1.25
C VAL A 67 5.78 0.83 -1.76
N MET A 68 5.58 2.15 -1.70
CA MET A 68 4.36 2.80 -2.19
C MET A 68 4.29 2.84 -3.73
N LEU A 69 5.44 2.86 -4.42
CA LEU A 69 5.50 2.71 -5.86
C LEU A 69 4.93 1.36 -6.31
N LEU A 70 5.24 0.27 -5.60
CA LEU A 70 4.67 -1.05 -5.91
C LEU A 70 3.14 -1.03 -5.81
N ARG A 71 2.60 -0.39 -4.77
CA ARG A 71 1.14 -0.21 -4.61
C ARG A 71 0.56 0.61 -5.76
N GLY A 72 1.11 1.80 -6.02
CA GLY A 72 0.63 2.68 -7.08
C GLY A 72 0.72 2.03 -8.46
N PHE A 73 1.77 1.25 -8.72
CA PHE A 73 1.93 0.50 -9.96
C PHE A 73 0.91 -0.63 -10.11
N ALA A 74 0.61 -1.38 -9.04
CA ALA A 74 -0.46 -2.37 -9.05
C ALA A 74 -1.82 -1.74 -9.39
N ASP A 75 -2.14 -0.59 -8.78
CA ASP A 75 -3.36 0.18 -9.06
C ASP A 75 -3.39 0.64 -10.54
N ALA A 76 -2.26 1.05 -11.11
CA ALA A 76 -2.15 1.45 -12.51
C ALA A 76 -2.40 0.28 -13.48
N ILE A 77 -1.83 -0.90 -13.20
CA ILE A 77 -2.08 -2.11 -14.01
C ILE A 77 -3.56 -2.45 -13.97
N MET A 78 -4.18 -2.47 -12.79
CA MET A 78 -5.61 -2.79 -12.66
C MET A 78 -6.49 -1.84 -13.49
N MET A 79 -6.21 -0.53 -13.46
CA MET A 79 -6.94 0.44 -14.27
C MET A 79 -6.76 0.20 -15.78
N ARG A 80 -5.53 -0.11 -16.23
CA ARG A 80 -5.23 -0.35 -17.64
C ARG A 80 -5.85 -1.65 -18.14
N SER A 81 -5.83 -2.70 -17.34
CA SER A 81 -6.51 -3.96 -17.64
C SER A 81 -8.03 -3.77 -17.75
N GLN A 82 -8.66 -3.01 -16.86
CA GLN A 82 -10.09 -2.71 -16.95
C GLN A 82 -10.44 -1.92 -18.21
N GLN A 83 -9.64 -0.90 -18.57
CA GLN A 83 -9.85 -0.13 -19.81
C GLN A 83 -9.74 -1.01 -21.06
N ALA A 84 -8.77 -1.93 -21.09
CA ALA A 84 -8.59 -2.85 -22.21
C ALA A 84 -9.79 -3.81 -22.37
N LEU A 85 -10.31 -4.36 -21.27
CA LEU A 85 -11.50 -5.22 -21.30
C LEU A 85 -12.77 -4.45 -21.70
N ALA A 86 -12.96 -3.25 -21.14
CA ALA A 86 -14.09 -2.40 -21.48
C ALA A 86 -14.09 -2.02 -22.97
N SER A 87 -12.91 -1.73 -23.55
CA SER A 87 -12.78 -1.46 -24.99
C SER A 87 -13.09 -2.66 -25.89
N ALA A 88 -12.99 -3.88 -25.35
CA ALA A 88 -13.34 -5.12 -26.04
C ALA A 88 -14.84 -5.47 -25.91
N GLY A 89 -15.64 -4.64 -25.22
CA GLY A 89 -17.08 -4.87 -24.99
C GLY A 89 -17.39 -5.78 -23.82
N GLU A 90 -16.39 -6.16 -23.01
CA GLU A 90 -16.56 -6.98 -21.81
C GLU A 90 -16.93 -6.13 -20.59
N ALA A 91 -17.69 -6.71 -19.65
CA ALA A 91 -18.06 -6.03 -18.40
C ALA A 91 -16.86 -5.73 -17.48
N GLY A 92 -15.75 -6.46 -17.66
CA GLY A 92 -14.53 -6.32 -16.85
C GLY A 92 -14.70 -6.85 -15.43
N PHE A 93 -13.74 -6.50 -14.55
CA PHE A 93 -13.68 -6.98 -13.16
C PHE A 93 -13.71 -5.86 -12.12
N LEU A 94 -13.71 -4.59 -12.56
CA LEU A 94 -13.83 -3.42 -11.69
C LEU A 94 -15.12 -2.65 -11.98
N PRO A 95 -16.14 -2.76 -11.13
CA PRO A 95 -17.30 -1.89 -11.15
C PRO A 95 -16.90 -0.41 -10.97
N PRO A 96 -17.73 0.56 -11.41
CA PRO A 96 -17.40 1.98 -11.35
C PRO A 96 -17.00 2.47 -9.96
N HIS A 97 -17.69 2.02 -8.90
CA HIS A 97 -17.40 2.45 -7.54
C HIS A 97 -16.00 2.05 -7.05
N HIS A 98 -15.48 0.89 -7.50
CA HIS A 98 -14.13 0.45 -7.18
C HIS A 98 -13.08 1.10 -8.08
N TYR A 99 -13.40 1.24 -9.36
CA TYR A 99 -12.51 1.90 -10.31
C TYR A 99 -12.19 3.34 -9.88
N ASP A 100 -13.21 4.10 -9.47
CA ASP A 100 -13.04 5.50 -9.03
C ASP A 100 -12.23 5.59 -7.73
N GLN A 101 -12.40 4.63 -6.81
CA GLN A 101 -11.59 4.52 -5.59
C GLN A 101 -10.12 4.23 -5.91
N ILE A 102 -9.85 3.28 -6.82
CA ILE A 102 -8.50 2.92 -7.24
C ILE A 102 -7.83 4.10 -7.94
N PHE A 103 -8.52 4.79 -8.85
CA PHE A 103 -7.98 5.97 -9.54
C PHE A 103 -7.62 7.09 -8.57
N THR A 104 -8.53 7.41 -7.66
CA THR A 104 -8.31 8.45 -6.64
C THR A 104 -7.14 8.09 -5.73
N ALA A 105 -7.10 6.84 -5.24
CA ALA A 105 -6.02 6.37 -4.39
C ALA A 105 -4.67 6.35 -5.12
N HIS A 106 -4.64 5.86 -6.37
CA HIS A 106 -3.46 5.84 -7.22
C HIS A 106 -2.84 7.24 -7.36
N GLY A 107 -3.65 8.25 -7.69
CA GLY A 107 -3.17 9.63 -7.82
C GLY A 107 -2.59 10.19 -6.52
N VAL A 108 -3.26 9.94 -5.40
CA VAL A 108 -2.79 10.39 -4.07
C VAL A 108 -1.46 9.72 -3.69
N ILE A 109 -1.31 8.41 -3.91
CA ILE A 109 -0.05 7.68 -3.68
C ILE A 109 1.05 8.24 -4.57
N MET A 110 0.72 8.40 -5.86
CA MET A 110 1.52 8.98 -6.93
C MET A 110 2.32 10.20 -6.48
N ILE A 111 1.55 11.20 -6.10
CA ILE A 111 2.07 12.54 -5.84
C ILE A 111 2.60 12.65 -4.40
N PHE A 112 1.83 12.21 -3.41
CA PHE A 112 2.17 12.49 -2.02
C PHE A 112 3.12 11.46 -1.41
N PHE A 113 3.06 10.20 -1.82
CA PHE A 113 3.84 9.13 -1.19
C PHE A 113 5.04 8.68 -2.01
N VAL A 114 5.01 8.84 -3.34
CA VAL A 114 6.14 8.54 -4.21
C VAL A 114 6.90 9.81 -4.56
N ALA A 115 6.27 10.74 -5.29
CA ALA A 115 6.97 11.93 -5.80
C ALA A 115 7.51 12.82 -4.66
N MET A 116 6.66 13.23 -3.72
CA MET A 116 7.07 14.11 -2.62
C MET A 116 8.17 13.47 -1.75
N LEU A 117 8.02 12.20 -1.34
CA LEU A 117 9.03 11.53 -0.52
C LEU A 117 10.35 11.32 -1.27
N SER A 118 10.30 11.09 -2.59
CA SER A 118 11.51 10.96 -3.42
C SER A 118 12.25 12.29 -3.67
N LEU A 119 11.56 13.42 -3.56
CA LEU A 119 12.12 14.76 -3.80
C LEU A 119 12.54 15.49 -2.52
N SER A 120 12.04 15.07 -1.36
CA SER A 120 12.28 15.74 -0.07
C SER A 120 13.58 15.27 0.63
N VAL A 121 14.48 14.62 -0.10
CA VAL A 121 15.74 14.01 0.37
C VAL A 121 16.96 14.83 0.00
#